data_AF-A0A9P9TA84-F1
#
_entry.id   AF-A0A9P9TA84-F1
#
_cell.length_a   1.000
_cell.length_b   1.000
_cell.length_c   1.000
_cell.angle_alpha   90.00
_cell.angle_beta   90.00
_cell.angle_gamma   90.00
#
_symmetry.space_group_name_H-M   'P 1'
#
loop_
_entity.id
_entity.type
_entity.pdbx_description
1 polymer ?
#
loop_
_entity_poly.entity_id
_entity_poly.type
_entity_poly.pdbx_seq_one_letter_code
_entity_poly.pdbx_strand_id
1 'polypeptide(L)'
;IGTILSNGVSRHEKYKCYQPACSGLTFGRLAELKRHHATRHERPKFFCPVDGCERSLKNGGRGFPRKDKMVDHLERKHADKV
;
A
#
# COMPACT_ATOMS: atom_id res chain seq x y z
N ILE A 1 10.11 9.41 1.79
CA ILE A 1 8.97 8.65 2.35
C ILE A 1 8.09 9.52 3.25
N GLY A 2 8.66 10.44 4.05
CA GLY A 2 7.94 11.54 4.72
C GLY A 2 8.85 12.25 5.73
N THR A 3 8.36 13.28 6.41
CA THR A 3 9.10 14.05 7.44
C THR A 3 8.42 13.94 8.81
N ILE A 4 9.24 13.98 9.87
CA ILE A 4 8.79 14.00 11.26
C ILE A 4 8.56 15.46 11.63
N LEU A 5 7.36 15.81 12.09
CA LEU A 5 7.01 17.19 12.44
C LEU A 5 7.25 17.53 13.91
N SER A 6 7.68 16.59 14.73
CA SER A 6 7.91 16.81 16.16
C SER A 6 9.08 15.97 16.61
N ASN A 7 10.11 16.62 17.13
CA ASN A 7 11.38 16.02 17.50
C ASN A 7 11.31 15.44 18.93
N GLY A 8 10.66 14.28 19.11
CA GLY A 8 11.05 13.33 20.16
C GLY A 8 10.75 13.61 21.63
N VAL A 9 9.80 14.47 22.01
CA VAL A 9 9.51 14.73 23.45
C VAL A 9 8.04 14.51 23.86
N SER A 10 7.12 14.31 22.91
CA SER A 10 5.68 14.28 23.22
C SER A 10 4.97 13.12 22.50
N ARG A 11 4.12 12.39 23.22
CA ARG A 11 3.26 11.26 22.77
C ARG A 11 2.28 11.58 21.60
N HIS A 12 2.40 12.75 20.99
CA HIS A 12 1.65 13.28 19.86
C HIS A 12 2.50 13.51 18.59
N GLU A 13 3.62 12.81 18.43
CA GLU A 13 4.41 12.88 17.19
C GLU A 13 3.59 12.42 15.98
N LYS A 14 3.32 13.37 15.06
CA LYS A 14 2.58 13.12 13.81
C LYS A 14 3.55 13.04 12.63
N TYR A 15 3.32 12.05 11.79
CA TYR A 15 4.04 11.82 10.54
C TYR A 15 3.25 12.38 9.37
N LYS A 16 3.90 13.06 8.42
CA LYS A 16 3.26 13.51 7.18
C LYS A 16 3.97 12.96 5.95
N CYS A 17 3.21 12.77 4.88
CA CYS A 17 3.80 12.52 3.58
C CYS A 17 4.32 13.84 2.99
N TYR A 18 5.46 13.78 2.29
CA TYR A 18 6.04 14.95 1.61
C TYR A 18 5.35 15.27 0.28
N GLN A 19 4.60 14.31 -0.28
CA GLN A 19 3.95 14.47 -1.58
C GLN A 19 2.86 15.56 -1.51
N PRO A 20 2.83 16.53 -2.44
CA PRO A 20 1.90 17.65 -2.40
C PRO A 20 0.44 17.20 -2.46
N ALA A 21 0.17 16.10 -3.18
CA ALA A 21 -1.14 15.45 -3.22
C ALA A 21 -1.60 14.85 -1.88
N CYS A 22 -0.71 14.79 -0.88
CA CYS A 22 -0.93 14.15 0.43
C CYS A 22 -0.64 15.09 1.61
N SER A 23 -0.41 16.39 1.36
CA SER A 23 -0.06 17.39 2.39
C SER A 23 -1.08 17.53 3.53
N GLY A 24 -2.34 17.12 3.30
CA GLY A 24 -3.40 17.10 4.33
C GLY A 24 -3.41 15.85 5.22
N LEU A 25 -2.62 14.81 4.90
CA LEU A 25 -2.64 13.55 5.62
C LEU A 25 -1.61 13.54 6.75
N THR A 26 -2.08 13.28 7.96
CA THR A 26 -1.25 13.06 9.15
C THR A 26 -1.47 11.65 9.67
N PHE A 27 -0.39 11.00 10.08
CA PHE A 27 -0.40 9.66 10.64
C PHE A 27 0.15 9.70 12.06
N GLY A 28 -0.46 8.96 12.98
CA GLY A 28 0.04 8.87 14.36
C GLY A 28 1.27 7.97 14.51
N ARG A 29 1.58 7.15 13.50
CA ARG A 29 2.69 6.17 13.54
C ARG A 29 3.45 6.13 12.22
N LEU A 30 4.76 5.91 12.30
CA LEU A 30 5.63 5.74 11.12
C LEU A 30 5.18 4.56 10.25
N ALA A 31 4.70 3.47 10.85
CA ALA A 31 4.18 2.30 10.14
C ALA A 31 3.00 2.65 9.22
N GLU A 32 2.14 3.59 9.66
CA GLU A 32 1.00 4.03 8.86
C GLU A 32 1.42 4.93 7.70
N LEU A 33 2.38 5.82 7.92
CA LEU A 33 2.99 6.61 6.85
C LEU A 33 3.67 5.70 5.80
N LYS A 34 4.44 4.69 6.24
CA LYS A 34 5.06 3.70 5.34
C LYS A 34 4.00 2.96 4.51
N ARG A 35 2.92 2.49 5.15
CA ARG A 35 1.80 1.84 4.46
C ARG A 35 1.14 2.76 3.45
N HIS A 36 0.88 4.01 3.82
CA HIS A 36 0.31 5.00 2.92
C HIS A 36 1.21 5.20 1.68
N HIS A 37 2.50 5.37 1.88
CA HIS A 37 3.46 5.57 0.79
C HIS A 37 3.51 4.35 -0.15
N ALA A 38 3.58 3.14 0.40
CA ALA A 38 3.55 1.90 -0.38
C ALA A 38 2.26 1.72 -1.21
N THR A 39 1.15 2.30 -0.76
CA THR A 39 -0.15 2.17 -1.41
C THR A 39 -0.43 3.29 -2.42
N ARG A 40 0.04 4.50 -2.16
CA ARG A 40 -0.29 5.70 -2.95
C ARG A 40 0.84 6.18 -3.85
N HIS A 41 2.09 5.88 -3.51
CA HIS A 41 3.27 6.42 -4.21
C HIS A 41 4.17 5.34 -4.80
N GLU A 42 4.12 4.12 -4.28
CA GLU A 42 4.79 2.99 -4.93
C GLU A 42 3.89 2.34 -5.98
N ARG A 43 4.50 1.91 -7.10
CA ARG A 43 3.81 1.11 -8.09
C ARG A 43 3.48 -0.26 -7.49
N PRO A 44 2.33 -0.85 -7.85
CA PRO A 44 1.99 -2.19 -7.41
C PRO A 44 3.03 -3.20 -7.90
N LYS A 45 3.55 -4.00 -6.96
CA LYS A 45 4.57 -5.02 -7.21
C LYS A 45 4.00 -6.43 -7.15
N PHE A 46 2.81 -6.60 -6.58
CA PHE A 46 2.19 -7.91 -6.37
C PHE A 46 1.08 -8.12 -7.38
N PHE A 47 1.27 -8.99 -8.36
CA PHE A 47 0.24 -9.30 -9.36
C PHE A 47 -0.41 -10.64 -9.05
N CYS A 48 -1.63 -10.85 -9.54
CA CYS A 48 -2.25 -12.16 -9.42
C CYS A 48 -1.48 -13.17 -10.30
N PRO A 49 -1.00 -14.31 -9.75
CA PRO A 49 -0.30 -15.34 -10.53
C PRO A 49 -1.24 -16.13 -11.45
N VAL A 50 -2.57 -16.06 -11.25
CA VAL A 50 -3.55 -16.81 -12.04
C VAL A 50 -3.62 -16.24 -13.46
N ASP A 51 -3.32 -17.10 -14.44
CA ASP A 51 -3.44 -16.80 -15.86
C ASP A 51 -4.91 -16.52 -16.23
N GLY A 52 -5.16 -15.48 -17.01
CA GLY A 52 -6.52 -15.03 -17.32
C GLY A 52 -7.18 -14.16 -16.25
N CYS A 53 -6.56 -13.93 -15.07
CA CYS A 53 -7.11 -12.99 -14.09
C CYS A 53 -6.95 -11.54 -14.55
N GLU A 54 -7.99 -10.73 -14.40
CA GLU A 54 -8.02 -9.30 -14.72
C GLU A 54 -6.97 -8.47 -13.94
N ARG A 55 -6.51 -8.99 -12.79
CA ARG A 55 -5.45 -8.39 -11.96
C ARG A 55 -4.09 -9.08 -12.10
N SER A 56 -3.97 -9.99 -13.07
CA SER A 56 -2.68 -10.58 -13.43
C SER A 56 -1.87 -9.61 -14.26
N LEU A 57 -0.54 -9.71 -14.14
CA LEU A 57 0.40 -8.95 -14.96
C LEU A 57 0.18 -9.22 -16.44
N LYS A 58 -0.18 -10.46 -16.81
CA LYS A 58 -0.38 -10.88 -18.20
C LYS A 58 -1.56 -10.20 -18.90
N ASN A 59 -2.60 -9.83 -18.15
CA ASN A 59 -3.75 -9.09 -18.69
C ASN A 59 -3.57 -7.55 -18.63
N GLY A 60 -2.37 -7.07 -18.32
CA GLY A 60 -2.15 -5.63 -18.08
C GLY A 60 -2.88 -5.13 -16.82
N GLY A 61 -3.24 -6.03 -15.93
CA GLY A 61 -4.02 -5.75 -14.74
C GLY A 61 -3.31 -4.83 -13.76
N ARG A 62 -4.09 -4.03 -13.02
CA ARG A 62 -3.54 -3.24 -11.90
C ARG A 62 -3.21 -4.20 -10.76
N GLY A 63 -1.92 -4.45 -10.58
CA GLY A 63 -1.42 -5.23 -9.45
C GLY A 63 -1.83 -4.63 -8.10
N PHE A 64 -1.63 -5.41 -7.06
CA PHE A 64 -1.85 -5.02 -5.69
C PHE A 64 -0.62 -4.28 -5.14
N PRO A 65 -0.83 -3.18 -4.41
CA PRO A 65 0.24 -2.50 -3.71
C PRO A 65 0.79 -3.32 -2.53
N ARG A 66 0.06 -4.33 -2.04
CA ARG A 66 0.42 -5.15 -0.89
C ARG A 66 0.18 -6.64 -1.14
N LYS A 67 1.06 -7.48 -0.57
CA LYS A 67 0.95 -8.95 -0.61
C LYS A 67 -0.34 -9.44 0.05
N ASP A 68 -0.68 -8.94 1.23
CA ASP A 68 -1.89 -9.38 1.97
C ASP A 68 -3.17 -9.20 1.14
N LYS A 69 -3.25 -8.12 0.36
CA LYS A 69 -4.39 -7.83 -0.51
C LYS A 69 -4.41 -8.71 -1.76
N MET A 70 -3.25 -9.11 -2.26
CA MET A 70 -3.15 -10.10 -3.33
C MET A 70 -3.57 -11.50 -2.83
N VAL A 71 -3.16 -11.88 -1.61
CA VAL A 71 -3.54 -13.16 -0.99
C VAL A 71 -5.05 -13.20 -0.70
N ASP A 72 -5.61 -12.17 -0.06
CA ASP A 72 -7.07 -12.07 0.16
C ASP A 72 -7.84 -12.14 -1.18
N HIS A 73 -7.29 -11.54 -2.25
CA HIS A 73 -7.87 -11.68 -3.59
C HIS A 73 -7.81 -13.13 -4.09
N LEU A 74 -6.67 -13.81 -3.95
CA LEU A 74 -6.51 -15.22 -4.31
C LEU A 74 -7.52 -16.08 -3.54
N GLU A 75 -7.63 -15.92 -2.23
CA GLU A 75 -8.55 -16.71 -1.41
C GLU A 75 -10.02 -16.44 -1.76
N ARG A 76 -10.39 -15.23 -2.16
CA ARG A 76 -11.80 -14.90 -2.46
C ARG A 76 -12.21 -15.13 -3.90
N LYS A 77 -11.28 -14.96 -4.85
CA LYS A 77 -11.55 -15.02 -6.31
C LYS A 77 -10.99 -16.29 -6.95
N HIS A 78 -10.05 -16.96 -6.29
CA HIS A 78 -9.34 -18.14 -6.78
C HIS A 78 -9.26 -19.24 -5.71
N ALA A 79 -10.19 -19.25 -4.75
CA ALA A 79 -10.27 -20.25 -3.67
C ALA A 79 -10.21 -21.70 -4.16
N ASP A 80 -10.72 -21.94 -5.37
CA ASP A 80 -10.88 -23.25 -6.02
C ASP A 80 -9.67 -23.64 -6.90
N LYS A 81 -8.66 -22.78 -7.03
CA LYS A 81 -7.49 -22.98 -7.92
C LYS A 81 -6.14 -22.98 -7.19
N VAL A 82 -6.10 -23.40 -5.93
CA VAL A 82 -4.85 -23.61 -5.18
C VAL A 82 -4.32 -25.02 -5.42
#